data_AF-A0A9E3VJV5-F1
#
_entry.id   AF-A0A9E3VJV5-F1
#
_cell.length_a   1.000
_cell.length_b   1.000
_cell.length_c   1.000
_cell.angle_alpha   90.00
_cell.angle_beta   90.00
_cell.angle_gamma   90.00
#
_symmetry.space_group_name_H-M   'P 1'
#
loop_
_entity.id
_entity.type
_entity.pdbx_description
1 polymer ?
#
loop_
_entity_poly.entity_id
_entity_poly.type
_entity_poly.pdbx_seq_one_letter_code
_entity_poly.pdbx_strand_id
1 'polypeptide(L)'
;MVEGDSAQRRSSRGARSAVIVAILAVAIAGVLYAKGRGSALQNARASASAADTSEKTEATDSATASAVPTPVTPAPATAPLPRLVDLGADKCVPCKMMAPILEELKKEYAGKLEVQFIDVWKNPDAGKAYQLEVIPTQIFFDAAGKERFRHEGFLAKEDILAKWKELGVDLGAAAPSEPAFSRWEPVKPDDRSKDKICYLCDKDVDPRTRAIMKTPAGDVNFCSPHCYLITYASLTDDKKSHDNASVTNWASDTLLPASSAIYLYGVNADGYPLIKAFSDENSAKTEQQASGGNLLTWAKLEEKEMANRCGFCDRPVYPEDASIVRVEGMQTWGCCVMCALGVAARTGKDIEVEAKDALTGEKIRVTTSGGHVAELEPKTAVAWAGAKKDAEGKTASTGCFKQAFFVNDVNLKKWVDEHPSATGQQVTMEKALASKMSLTPQQISKACKIGECVPK
;
A
#
# COMPACT_ATOMS: atom_id res chain seq x y z
N MET A 1 19.83 0.40 69.44
CA MET A 1 21.13 0.17 68.77
C MET A 1 20.87 -0.53 67.45
N VAL A 2 20.80 0.19 66.33
CA VAL A 2 21.25 -0.26 65.00
C VAL A 2 21.53 1.02 64.19
N GLU A 3 22.75 1.51 64.26
CA GLU A 3 23.32 2.49 63.32
C GLU A 3 24.44 1.75 62.59
N GLY A 4 24.25 1.44 61.31
CA GLY A 4 25.26 0.70 60.54
C GLY A 4 24.77 0.06 59.25
N ASP A 5 24.21 0.82 58.31
CA ASP A 5 23.99 0.32 56.94
C ASP A 5 24.04 1.41 55.84
N SER A 6 24.82 2.47 56.05
CA SER A 6 24.96 3.59 55.10
C SER A 6 26.33 3.66 54.42
N ALA A 7 27.35 2.98 54.95
CA ALA A 7 28.72 3.01 54.40
C ALA A 7 28.94 2.05 53.21
N GLN A 8 28.21 0.94 53.13
CA GLN A 8 28.49 -0.13 52.16
C GLN A 8 27.93 0.15 50.75
N ARG A 9 26.90 1.00 50.63
CA ARG A 9 26.29 1.36 49.32
C ARG A 9 27.08 2.38 48.49
N ARG A 10 28.02 3.14 49.08
CA ARG A 10 28.83 4.13 48.34
C ARG A 10 30.01 3.51 47.57
N SER A 11 30.56 2.39 48.03
CA SER A 11 31.71 1.71 47.41
C SER A 11 31.37 1.06 46.06
N SER A 12 30.16 0.49 45.90
CA SER A 12 29.78 -0.27 44.70
C SER A 12 29.44 0.58 43.46
N ARG A 13 29.17 1.88 43.62
CA ARG A 13 28.90 2.79 42.49
C ARG A 13 30.18 3.28 41.80
N GLY A 14 31.28 3.49 42.54
CA GLY A 14 32.56 3.93 41.96
C GLY A 14 33.20 2.89 41.05
N ALA A 15 33.14 1.62 41.44
CA ALA A 15 33.70 0.51 40.67
C ALA A 15 32.95 0.24 39.35
N ARG A 16 31.61 0.42 39.34
CA ARG A 16 30.79 0.20 38.13
C ARG A 16 30.98 1.28 37.08
N SER A 17 31.18 2.54 37.47
CA SER A 17 31.46 3.63 36.53
C SER A 17 32.86 3.54 35.90
N ALA A 18 33.87 3.07 36.66
CA ALA A 18 35.22 2.91 36.12
C ALA A 18 35.32 1.81 35.05
N VAL A 19 34.56 0.72 35.20
CA VAL A 19 34.52 -0.38 34.23
C VAL A 19 33.85 0.05 32.91
N ILE A 20 32.79 0.86 32.97
CA ILE A 20 32.08 1.35 31.77
C ILE A 20 32.98 2.30 30.95
N VAL A 21 33.74 3.18 31.61
CA VAL A 21 34.68 4.10 30.93
C VAL A 21 35.84 3.35 30.28
N ALA A 22 36.36 2.29 30.92
CA ALA A 22 37.41 1.46 30.34
C ALA A 22 36.94 0.68 29.09
N ILE A 23 35.71 0.17 29.09
CA ILE A 23 35.13 -0.56 27.94
C ILE A 23 34.93 0.40 26.75
N LEU A 24 34.46 1.63 26.99
CA LEU A 24 34.30 2.64 25.95
C LEU A 24 35.65 3.08 25.35
N ALA A 25 36.70 3.22 26.17
CA ALA A 25 38.03 3.56 25.68
C ALA A 25 38.64 2.46 24.77
N VAL A 26 38.42 1.19 25.10
CA VAL A 26 38.87 0.06 24.27
C VAL A 26 38.10 -0.03 22.95
N ALA A 27 36.78 0.25 22.96
CA ALA A 27 35.97 0.28 21.75
C ALA A 27 36.41 1.40 20.79
N ILE A 28 36.73 2.58 21.31
CA ILE A 28 37.22 3.72 20.51
C ILE A 28 38.60 3.42 19.91
N ALA A 29 39.50 2.79 20.68
CA ALA A 29 40.82 2.37 20.17
C ALA A 29 40.71 1.30 19.07
N GLY A 30 39.74 0.37 19.17
CA GLY A 30 39.48 -0.65 18.15
C GLY A 30 38.98 -0.07 16.81
N VAL A 31 38.12 0.95 16.86
CA VAL A 31 37.62 1.64 15.66
C VAL A 31 38.73 2.45 14.96
N LEU A 32 39.61 3.10 15.73
CA LEU A 32 40.76 3.83 15.17
C LEU A 32 41.80 2.89 14.54
N TYR A 33 42.00 1.70 15.12
CA TYR A 33 42.90 0.68 14.56
C TYR A 33 42.35 0.05 13.26
N ALA A 34 41.04 -0.15 13.15
CA ALA A 34 40.41 -0.67 11.92
C ALA A 34 40.48 0.31 10.74
N LYS A 35 40.42 1.63 11.01
CA LYS A 35 40.45 2.67 9.97
C LYS A 35 41.83 2.86 9.33
N GLY A 36 42.90 2.44 10.01
CA GLY A 36 44.29 2.52 9.51
C GLY A 36 44.70 1.44 8.50
N ARG A 37 43.89 0.39 8.28
CA ARG A 37 44.20 -0.72 7.37
C ARG A 37 43.49 -0.68 6.01
N GLY A 38 42.47 0.17 5.84
CA GLY A 38 41.69 0.24 4.60
C GLY A 38 42.41 0.92 3.43
N SER A 39 43.39 1.79 3.71
CA SER A 39 44.04 2.63 2.69
C SER A 39 45.26 2.00 2.00
N ALA A 40 45.58 0.72 2.26
CA ALA A 40 46.80 0.08 1.74
C ALA A 40 46.56 -0.96 0.62
N LEU A 41 45.31 -1.21 0.20
CA LEU A 41 45.00 -2.30 -0.76
C LEU A 41 44.52 -1.84 -2.15
N GLN A 42 44.41 -0.54 -2.43
CA GLN A 42 43.89 -0.05 -3.72
C GLN A 42 44.95 0.48 -4.70
N ASN A 43 46.21 0.62 -4.28
CA ASN A 43 47.33 1.02 -5.15
C ASN A 43 48.16 -0.19 -5.62
N ALA A 44 47.50 -1.23 -6.13
CA ALA A 44 48.16 -2.37 -6.74
C ALA A 44 47.35 -2.94 -7.91
N ARG A 45 47.09 -2.11 -8.92
CA ARG A 45 46.95 -2.54 -10.33
C ARG A 45 46.81 -1.31 -11.24
N ALA A 46 47.91 -0.59 -11.37
CA ALA A 46 48.20 0.11 -12.61
C ALA A 46 48.56 -0.91 -13.70
N SER A 47 48.16 -0.58 -14.93
CA SER A 47 48.81 -0.96 -16.19
C SER A 47 48.87 -2.42 -16.64
N ALA A 48 48.10 -2.70 -17.68
CA ALA A 48 48.55 -3.38 -18.91
C ALA A 48 47.75 -2.73 -20.06
N SER A 49 48.37 -1.91 -20.93
CA SER A 49 49.01 -2.33 -22.20
C SER A 49 47.98 -2.87 -23.20
N ALA A 50 47.92 -2.52 -24.48
CA ALA A 50 48.60 -1.58 -25.36
C ALA A 50 47.77 -1.54 -26.67
N ALA A 51 48.13 -0.61 -27.55
CA ALA A 51 47.63 -0.44 -28.91
C ALA A 51 47.73 -1.69 -29.80
N ASP A 52 46.91 -1.77 -30.86
CA ASP A 52 47.45 -1.88 -32.23
C ASP A 52 46.42 -1.51 -33.31
N THR A 53 46.94 -1.33 -34.51
CA THR A 53 46.56 -0.50 -35.64
C THR A 53 45.78 -1.21 -36.76
N SER A 54 45.13 -0.38 -37.60
CA SER A 54 45.01 -0.47 -39.07
C SER A 54 44.51 -1.78 -39.73
N GLU A 55 43.43 -1.72 -40.53
CA GLU A 55 43.58 -1.72 -42.00
C GLU A 55 42.28 -1.38 -42.76
N LYS A 56 42.50 -0.88 -43.97
CA LYS A 56 41.61 -0.22 -44.91
C LYS A 56 41.26 -1.20 -46.03
N THR A 57 40.04 -1.20 -46.57
CA THR A 57 39.80 -1.66 -47.95
C THR A 57 38.64 -0.89 -48.59
N GLU A 58 38.86 -0.56 -49.86
CA GLU A 58 38.16 0.36 -50.73
C GLU A 58 36.81 -0.15 -51.29
N ALA A 59 35.92 0.82 -51.50
CA ALA A 59 35.08 1.12 -52.67
C ALA A 59 34.63 -0.03 -53.60
N THR A 60 33.33 -0.05 -53.97
CA THR A 60 32.80 0.70 -55.14
C THR A 60 31.29 0.53 -55.32
N ASP A 61 30.62 1.68 -55.43
CA ASP A 61 29.77 2.10 -56.56
C ASP A 61 28.28 1.74 -56.69
N SER A 62 27.62 2.74 -57.30
CA SER A 62 26.33 2.80 -57.97
C SER A 62 25.09 3.31 -57.22
N ALA A 63 24.79 4.55 -57.58
CA ALA A 63 23.66 5.40 -57.26
C ALA A 63 22.30 4.89 -57.76
N THR A 64 21.22 5.35 -57.12
CA THR A 64 19.99 5.70 -57.83
C THR A 64 19.21 6.82 -57.13
N ALA A 65 18.99 7.90 -57.91
CA ALA A 65 17.88 8.85 -57.91
C ALA A 65 17.46 9.59 -56.63
N SER A 66 17.82 10.89 -56.60
CA SER A 66 17.18 11.95 -55.81
C SER A 66 15.68 12.04 -56.01
N ALA A 67 14.93 12.02 -54.90
CA ALA A 67 13.65 12.68 -54.79
C ALA A 67 13.81 13.92 -53.89
N VAL A 68 13.31 15.05 -54.36
CA VAL A 68 13.35 16.35 -53.70
C VAL A 68 12.36 16.34 -52.52
N PRO A 69 12.74 16.64 -51.26
CA PRO A 69 11.77 16.80 -50.19
C PRO A 69 11.18 18.22 -50.22
N THR A 70 9.84 18.26 -50.30
CA THR A 70 8.98 19.42 -50.07
C THR A 70 9.31 20.06 -48.71
N PRO A 71 9.31 21.40 -48.58
CA PRO A 71 9.66 22.05 -47.31
C PRO A 71 8.58 21.77 -46.27
N VAL A 72 8.95 21.00 -45.24
CA VAL A 72 8.11 20.78 -44.06
C VAL A 72 8.08 22.08 -43.27
N THR A 73 6.95 22.76 -43.26
CA THR A 73 6.68 23.87 -42.34
C THR A 73 6.90 23.38 -40.90
N PRO A 74 7.74 24.04 -40.08
CA PRO A 74 7.97 23.61 -38.71
C PRO A 74 6.67 23.72 -37.91
N ALA A 75 6.35 22.65 -37.18
CA ALA A 75 5.31 22.66 -36.17
C ALA A 75 5.54 23.83 -35.19
N PRO A 76 4.48 24.49 -34.68
CA PRO A 76 4.62 25.63 -33.78
C PRO A 76 5.41 25.23 -32.54
N ALA A 77 6.46 26.01 -32.22
CA ALA A 77 7.34 25.79 -31.09
C ALA A 77 6.54 25.75 -29.78
N THR A 78 6.51 24.58 -29.14
CA THR A 78 6.09 24.43 -27.75
C THR A 78 7.00 25.28 -26.87
N ALA A 79 6.41 26.08 -25.97
CA ALA A 79 7.17 26.86 -24.99
C ALA A 79 8.21 25.98 -24.28
N PRO A 80 9.42 26.50 -23.98
CA PRO A 80 10.46 25.69 -23.35
C PRO A 80 10.01 25.25 -21.95
N LEU A 81 10.24 23.98 -21.62
CA LEU A 81 9.85 23.39 -20.35
C LEU A 81 11.01 23.47 -19.34
N PRO A 82 10.73 23.54 -18.03
CA PRO A 82 11.75 23.26 -17.02
C PRO A 82 12.31 21.84 -17.24
N ARG A 83 13.59 21.64 -16.91
CA ARG A 83 14.29 20.39 -17.18
C ARG A 83 15.00 19.84 -15.95
N LEU A 84 14.82 18.55 -15.66
CA LEU A 84 15.56 17.78 -14.68
C LEU A 84 16.58 16.91 -15.42
N VAL A 85 17.88 17.10 -15.13
CA VAL A 85 18.95 16.25 -15.66
C VAL A 85 19.51 15.39 -14.54
N ASP A 86 19.43 14.08 -14.65
CA ASP A 86 20.13 13.13 -13.78
C ASP A 86 21.38 12.61 -14.49
N LEU A 87 22.55 12.90 -13.90
CA LEU A 87 23.83 12.37 -14.33
C LEU A 87 24.16 11.14 -13.49
N GLY A 88 24.20 9.97 -14.13
CA GLY A 88 24.39 8.70 -13.44
C GLY A 88 25.07 7.65 -14.31
N ALA A 89 24.93 6.38 -13.96
CA ALA A 89 25.40 5.26 -14.77
C ALA A 89 24.56 4.00 -14.52
N ASP A 90 24.28 3.22 -15.56
CA ASP A 90 23.38 2.04 -15.49
C ASP A 90 23.85 0.96 -14.51
N LYS A 91 25.15 0.94 -14.20
CA LYS A 91 25.79 -0.05 -13.31
C LYS A 91 26.02 0.48 -11.89
N CYS A 92 25.71 1.74 -11.62
CA CYS A 92 25.83 2.33 -10.30
C CYS A 92 24.58 2.01 -9.46
N VAL A 93 24.78 1.45 -8.26
CA VAL A 93 23.69 1.00 -7.37
C VAL A 93 22.71 2.13 -7.01
N PRO A 94 23.14 3.29 -6.49
CA PRO A 94 22.21 4.39 -6.21
C PRO A 94 21.56 4.97 -7.49
N CYS A 95 22.22 4.94 -8.65
CA CYS A 95 21.60 5.37 -9.92
C CYS A 95 20.46 4.43 -10.34
N LYS A 96 20.57 3.12 -10.09
CA LYS A 96 19.48 2.17 -10.36
C LYS A 96 18.24 2.45 -9.51
N MET A 97 18.40 3.04 -8.33
CA MET A 97 17.27 3.47 -7.49
C MET A 97 16.58 4.73 -8.06
N MET A 98 17.32 5.60 -8.76
CA MET A 98 16.76 6.77 -9.44
C MET A 98 15.99 6.43 -10.71
N ALA A 99 16.42 5.41 -11.46
CA ALA A 99 15.81 5.03 -12.74
C ALA A 99 14.27 4.91 -12.73
N PRO A 100 13.62 4.17 -11.80
CA PRO A 100 12.15 4.12 -11.76
C PRO A 100 11.51 5.48 -11.47
N ILE A 101 12.12 6.30 -10.61
CA ILE A 101 11.64 7.65 -10.27
C ILE A 101 11.67 8.55 -11.52
N LEU A 102 12.76 8.52 -12.27
CA LEU A 102 12.92 9.34 -13.49
C LEU A 102 11.91 8.92 -14.57
N GLU A 103 11.68 7.62 -14.77
CA GLU A 103 10.69 7.13 -15.72
C GLU A 103 9.26 7.50 -15.32
N GLU A 104 8.92 7.44 -14.03
CA GLU A 104 7.64 7.94 -13.53
C GLU A 104 7.47 9.43 -13.78
N LEU A 105 8.49 10.26 -13.48
CA LEU A 105 8.44 11.70 -13.72
C LEU A 105 8.28 12.03 -15.21
N LYS A 106 9.00 11.33 -16.10
CA LYS A 106 8.84 11.46 -17.56
C LYS A 106 7.40 11.21 -17.99
N LYS A 107 6.78 10.15 -17.46
CA LYS A 107 5.43 9.74 -17.84
C LYS A 107 4.37 10.67 -17.26
N GLU A 108 4.46 10.98 -15.97
CA GLU A 108 3.45 11.76 -15.24
C GLU A 108 3.50 13.25 -15.54
N TYR A 109 4.67 13.79 -15.87
CA TYR A 109 4.84 15.22 -16.14
C TYR A 109 5.22 15.51 -17.59
N ALA A 110 4.91 14.57 -18.49
CA ALA A 110 5.03 14.77 -19.94
C ALA A 110 4.33 16.08 -20.36
N GLY A 111 5.05 16.92 -21.10
CA GLY A 111 4.57 18.23 -21.53
C GLY A 111 4.60 19.33 -20.46
N LYS A 112 5.08 19.03 -19.24
CA LYS A 112 5.25 20.00 -18.14
C LYS A 112 6.68 20.06 -17.59
N LEU A 113 7.39 18.93 -17.64
CA LEU A 113 8.76 18.76 -17.20
C LEU A 113 9.51 17.91 -18.23
N GLU A 114 10.68 18.37 -18.66
CA GLU A 114 11.61 17.53 -19.41
C GLU A 114 12.51 16.79 -18.42
N VAL A 115 12.58 15.46 -18.51
CA VAL A 115 13.45 14.66 -17.63
C VAL A 115 14.45 13.90 -18.50
N GLN A 116 15.73 14.13 -18.24
CA GLN A 116 16.83 13.56 -19.00
C GLN A 116 17.74 12.75 -18.07
N PHE A 117 18.04 11.52 -18.46
CA PHE A 117 19.09 10.72 -17.82
C PHE A 117 20.30 10.67 -18.75
N ILE A 118 21.49 10.91 -18.20
CA ILE A 118 22.75 10.83 -18.93
C ILE A 118 23.65 9.82 -18.22
N ASP A 119 23.92 8.71 -18.90
CA ASP A 119 24.96 7.78 -18.47
C ASP A 119 26.33 8.40 -18.78
N VAL A 120 27.05 8.83 -17.73
CA VAL A 120 28.34 9.51 -17.85
C VAL A 120 29.51 8.56 -18.05
N TRP A 121 29.32 7.25 -17.84
CA TRP A 121 30.31 6.25 -18.20
C TRP A 121 30.29 5.95 -19.70
N LYS A 122 29.13 6.11 -20.34
CA LYS A 122 28.99 6.05 -21.80
C LYS A 122 29.26 7.41 -22.47
N ASN A 123 28.98 8.51 -21.77
CA ASN A 123 29.15 9.88 -22.27
C ASN A 123 30.06 10.71 -21.35
N PRO A 124 31.38 10.45 -21.33
CA PRO A 124 32.31 11.09 -20.39
C PRO A 124 32.42 12.61 -20.56
N ASP A 125 32.18 13.12 -21.77
CA ASP A 125 32.21 14.57 -22.01
C ASP A 125 31.03 15.30 -21.37
N ALA A 126 29.89 14.62 -21.15
CA ALA A 126 28.78 15.19 -20.40
C ALA A 126 29.16 15.43 -18.93
N GLY A 127 29.91 14.51 -18.32
CA GLY A 127 30.42 14.69 -16.95
C GLY A 127 31.30 15.94 -16.82
N LYS A 128 32.16 16.20 -17.82
CA LYS A 128 32.97 17.43 -17.86
C LYS A 128 32.12 18.68 -18.05
N ALA A 129 31.16 18.65 -18.98
CA ALA A 129 30.32 19.79 -19.31
C ALA A 129 29.48 20.27 -18.11
N TYR A 130 28.99 19.33 -17.29
CA TYR A 130 28.19 19.63 -16.09
C TYR A 130 29.01 19.77 -14.80
N GLN A 131 30.34 19.69 -14.89
CA GLN A 131 31.27 19.75 -13.73
C GLN A 131 30.88 18.73 -12.66
N LEU A 132 30.75 17.47 -13.08
CA LEU A 132 30.27 16.38 -12.24
C LEU A 132 31.37 15.85 -11.32
N GLU A 133 31.10 15.85 -10.02
CA GLU A 133 32.03 15.32 -8.99
C GLU A 133 31.63 13.93 -8.49
N VAL A 134 30.32 13.65 -8.42
CA VAL A 134 29.75 12.41 -7.89
C VAL A 134 28.54 11.96 -8.73
N ILE A 135 28.17 10.69 -8.66
CA ILE A 135 26.92 10.17 -9.24
C ILE A 135 26.07 9.44 -8.20
N PRO A 136 24.73 9.47 -8.28
CA PRO A 136 23.95 10.30 -9.20
C PRO A 136 23.92 11.78 -8.78
N THR A 137 23.81 12.70 -9.75
CA THR A 137 23.58 14.13 -9.51
C THR A 137 22.37 14.60 -10.30
N GLN A 138 21.40 15.22 -9.62
CA GLN A 138 20.20 15.79 -10.23
C GLN A 138 20.34 17.30 -10.33
N ILE A 139 20.20 17.85 -11.54
CA ILE A 139 20.31 19.28 -11.82
C ILE A 139 18.97 19.80 -12.34
N PHE A 140 18.48 20.88 -11.73
CA PHE A 140 17.20 21.51 -12.02
C PHE A 140 17.45 22.77 -12.85
N PHE A 141 16.96 22.77 -14.09
CA PHE A 141 17.02 23.90 -15.02
C PHE A 141 15.64 24.54 -15.16
N ASP A 142 15.60 25.86 -15.16
CA ASP A 142 14.38 26.57 -15.56
C ASP A 142 14.15 26.46 -17.09
N ALA A 143 13.00 26.95 -17.54
CA ALA A 143 12.64 26.99 -18.96
C ALA A 143 13.61 27.83 -19.82
N ALA A 144 14.41 28.71 -19.22
CA ALA A 144 15.45 29.46 -19.94
C ALA A 144 16.78 28.70 -20.02
N GLY A 145 16.86 27.49 -19.44
CA GLY A 145 18.07 26.67 -19.40
C GLY A 145 19.06 27.08 -18.32
N LYS A 146 18.67 27.93 -17.35
CA LYS A 146 19.53 28.33 -16.24
C LYS A 146 19.45 27.30 -15.12
N GLU A 147 20.61 26.85 -14.65
CA GLU A 147 20.70 26.00 -13.46
C GLU A 147 20.15 26.76 -12.24
N ARG A 148 19.17 26.15 -11.58
CA ARG A 148 18.51 26.70 -10.39
C ARG A 148 18.94 25.99 -9.13
N PHE A 149 19.23 24.70 -9.22
CA PHE A 149 19.60 23.86 -8.09
C PHE A 149 20.31 22.59 -8.57
N ARG A 150 21.18 22.02 -7.73
CA ARG A 150 21.75 20.68 -7.90
C ARG A 150 21.70 19.89 -6.60
N HIS A 151 21.53 18.59 -6.72
CA HIS A 151 21.55 17.62 -5.64
C HIS A 151 22.50 16.47 -5.96
N GLU A 152 23.19 15.97 -4.93
CA GLU A 152 24.12 14.84 -5.03
C GLU A 152 23.61 13.67 -4.19
N GLY A 153 23.53 12.49 -4.81
CA GLY A 153 23.01 11.27 -4.19
C GLY A 153 21.57 10.96 -4.60
N PHE A 154 20.96 10.02 -3.88
CA PHE A 154 19.57 9.60 -4.12
C PHE A 154 18.59 10.70 -3.70
N LEU A 155 17.59 10.97 -4.53
CA LEU A 155 16.54 11.95 -4.27
C LEU A 155 15.18 11.34 -4.59
N ALA A 156 14.27 11.29 -3.61
CA ALA A 156 12.94 10.74 -3.81
C ALA A 156 12.12 11.62 -4.78
N LYS A 157 11.13 11.02 -5.43
CA LYS A 157 10.26 11.70 -6.40
C LYS A 157 9.62 12.95 -5.78
N GLU A 158 9.23 12.89 -4.53
CA GLU A 158 8.50 13.94 -3.85
C GLU A 158 9.40 15.06 -3.39
N ASP A 159 10.65 14.75 -3.04
CA ASP A 159 11.67 15.78 -2.82
C ASP A 159 11.98 16.53 -4.12
N ILE A 160 11.99 15.83 -5.27
CA ILE A 160 12.09 16.47 -6.59
C ILE A 160 10.89 17.40 -6.83
N LEU A 161 9.67 16.92 -6.61
CA LEU A 161 8.44 17.72 -6.80
C LEU A 161 8.35 18.89 -5.83
N ALA A 162 8.76 18.70 -4.57
CA ALA A 162 8.83 19.75 -3.56
C ALA A 162 9.87 20.80 -3.95
N LYS A 163 11.03 20.36 -4.47
CA LYS A 163 12.07 21.26 -4.96
C LYS A 163 11.58 22.11 -6.14
N TRP A 164 10.83 21.54 -7.08
CA TRP A 164 10.21 22.32 -8.15
C TRP A 164 9.29 23.42 -7.63
N LYS A 165 8.45 23.11 -6.62
CA LYS A 165 7.59 24.11 -5.97
C LYS A 165 8.39 25.21 -5.28
N GLU A 166 9.45 24.87 -4.55
CA GLU A 166 10.35 25.82 -3.91
C GLU A 166 11.03 26.75 -4.93
N LEU A 167 11.37 26.22 -6.11
CA LEU A 167 11.93 26.97 -7.23
C LEU A 167 10.89 27.83 -8.00
N GLY A 168 9.63 27.83 -7.56
CA GLY A 168 8.55 28.60 -8.17
C GLY A 168 7.95 27.97 -9.43
N VAL A 169 8.18 26.67 -9.65
CA VAL A 169 7.64 25.91 -10.79
C VAL A 169 6.48 25.04 -10.30
N ASP A 170 5.26 25.38 -10.72
CA ASP A 170 4.08 24.55 -10.48
C ASP A 170 3.89 23.57 -11.66
N LEU A 171 4.21 22.31 -11.43
CA LEU A 171 4.01 21.22 -12.39
C LEU A 171 2.55 20.71 -12.40
N GLY A 172 1.68 21.22 -11.53
CA GLY A 172 0.31 20.76 -11.35
C GLY A 172 0.22 19.28 -10.97
N ALA A 173 -0.96 18.68 -11.16
CA ALA A 173 -1.16 17.26 -10.92
C ALA A 173 -0.44 16.39 -11.97
N ALA A 174 0.06 15.23 -11.55
CA ALA A 174 0.52 14.18 -12.44
C ALA A 174 -0.55 13.86 -13.49
N ALA A 175 -0.13 13.64 -14.73
CA ALA A 175 -0.97 13.13 -15.79
C ALA A 175 -1.57 11.79 -15.35
N PRO A 176 -2.86 11.55 -15.59
CA PRO A 176 -3.47 10.26 -15.27
C PRO A 176 -2.78 9.17 -16.09
N SER A 177 -2.02 8.29 -15.43
CA SER A 177 -1.53 7.07 -16.02
C SER A 177 -2.67 6.05 -16.07
N GLU A 178 -2.98 5.55 -17.27
CA GLU A 178 -3.95 4.47 -17.43
C GLU A 178 -3.51 3.26 -16.59
N PRO A 179 -4.45 2.58 -15.92
CA PRO A 179 -4.14 1.39 -15.15
C PRO A 179 -3.66 0.28 -16.09
N ALA A 180 -2.68 -0.52 -15.66
CA ALA A 180 -2.16 -1.65 -16.44
C ALA A 180 -3.24 -2.71 -16.76
N PHE A 181 -4.29 -2.77 -15.95
CA PHE A 181 -5.45 -3.61 -16.17
C PHE A 181 -6.67 -2.98 -15.50
N SER A 182 -7.84 -3.03 -16.15
CA SER A 182 -9.10 -2.62 -15.55
C SER A 182 -10.29 -3.40 -16.10
N ARG A 183 -11.34 -3.53 -15.29
CA ARG A 183 -12.62 -4.12 -15.65
C ARG A 183 -13.72 -3.27 -15.03
N TRP A 184 -14.40 -2.46 -15.84
CA TRP A 184 -15.45 -1.56 -15.34
C TRP A 184 -16.86 -2.10 -15.54
N GLU A 185 -17.01 -3.12 -16.38
CA GLU A 185 -18.23 -3.87 -16.58
C GLU A 185 -18.01 -5.33 -16.16
N PRO A 186 -18.92 -5.94 -15.40
CA PRO A 186 -18.78 -7.34 -15.01
C PRO A 186 -18.93 -8.24 -16.24
N VAL A 187 -18.16 -9.32 -16.29
CA VAL A 187 -18.29 -10.36 -17.34
C VAL A 187 -19.65 -11.05 -17.23
N LYS A 188 -20.08 -11.30 -15.99
CA LYS A 188 -21.42 -11.77 -15.68
C LYS A 188 -21.99 -10.93 -14.53
N PRO A 189 -23.11 -10.20 -14.74
CA PRO A 189 -23.83 -9.59 -13.64
C PRO A 189 -24.26 -10.65 -12.61
N ASP A 190 -24.26 -10.27 -11.34
CA ASP A 190 -24.80 -11.13 -10.29
C ASP A 190 -26.33 -11.17 -10.40
N ASP A 191 -26.84 -12.31 -10.88
CA ASP A 191 -28.26 -12.56 -11.16
C ASP A 191 -28.98 -13.25 -9.98
N ARG A 192 -28.29 -13.51 -8.87
CA ARG A 192 -28.90 -14.08 -7.67
C ARG A 192 -29.91 -13.10 -7.07
N SER A 193 -30.94 -13.63 -6.43
CA SER A 193 -31.91 -12.81 -5.72
C SER A 193 -31.26 -12.13 -4.51
N LYS A 194 -31.71 -10.91 -4.17
CA LYS A 194 -31.09 -10.08 -3.11
C LYS A 194 -31.05 -10.77 -1.74
N ASP A 195 -31.96 -11.70 -1.46
CA ASP A 195 -32.01 -12.49 -0.22
C ASP A 195 -30.94 -13.58 -0.14
N LYS A 196 -30.33 -13.94 -1.28
CA LYS A 196 -29.25 -14.92 -1.38
C LYS A 196 -27.86 -14.30 -1.38
N ILE A 197 -27.76 -12.98 -1.51
CA ILE A 197 -26.50 -12.25 -1.57
C ILE A 197 -26.28 -11.54 -0.24
N CYS A 198 -25.14 -11.80 0.40
CA CYS A 198 -24.74 -11.04 1.57
C CYS A 198 -24.41 -9.61 1.15
N TYR A 199 -25.12 -8.62 1.71
CA TYR A 199 -24.92 -7.20 1.43
C TYR A 199 -23.47 -6.74 1.60
N LEU A 200 -22.75 -7.37 2.53
CA LEU A 200 -21.40 -6.95 2.86
C LEU A 200 -20.30 -7.53 1.99
N CYS A 201 -20.28 -8.86 1.82
CA CYS A 201 -19.17 -9.57 1.18
C CYS A 201 -19.54 -10.17 -0.17
N ASP A 202 -20.76 -9.97 -0.66
CA ASP A 202 -21.30 -10.53 -1.91
C ASP A 202 -21.31 -12.09 -1.97
N LYS A 203 -20.96 -12.79 -0.89
CA LYS A 203 -21.04 -14.26 -0.78
C LYS A 203 -22.49 -14.74 -0.62
N ASP A 204 -22.70 -16.03 -0.88
CA ASP A 204 -23.99 -16.69 -0.64
C ASP A 204 -24.39 -16.61 0.84
N VAL A 205 -25.69 -16.44 1.05
CA VAL A 205 -26.30 -16.47 2.38
C VAL A 205 -26.79 -17.88 2.69
N ASP A 206 -26.11 -18.57 3.61
CA ASP A 206 -26.66 -19.81 4.21
C ASP A 206 -27.89 -19.43 5.04
N PRO A 207 -29.08 -20.02 4.76
CA PRO A 207 -30.29 -19.75 5.52
C PRO A 207 -30.15 -19.91 7.03
N ARG A 208 -29.32 -20.86 7.50
CA ARG A 208 -29.18 -21.21 8.93
C ARG A 208 -28.30 -20.24 9.73
N THR A 209 -27.38 -19.55 9.06
CA THR A 209 -26.54 -18.52 9.71
C THR A 209 -26.99 -17.10 9.36
N ARG A 210 -28.00 -16.94 8.49
CA ARG A 210 -28.46 -15.65 8.01
C ARG A 210 -28.79 -14.68 9.14
N ALA A 211 -28.32 -13.45 8.99
CA ALA A 211 -28.80 -12.30 9.74
C ALA A 211 -29.52 -11.32 8.79
N ILE A 212 -30.55 -10.66 9.29
CA ILE A 212 -31.37 -9.71 8.55
C ILE A 212 -31.43 -8.40 9.33
N MET A 213 -31.21 -7.28 8.66
CA MET A 213 -31.47 -5.95 9.20
C MET A 213 -32.60 -5.30 8.40
N LYS A 214 -33.70 -4.98 9.07
CA LYS A 214 -34.84 -4.28 8.47
C LYS A 214 -34.51 -2.81 8.27
N THR A 215 -34.77 -2.30 7.07
CA THR A 215 -34.62 -0.87 6.74
C THR A 215 -35.86 -0.36 6.03
N PRO A 216 -36.09 0.98 5.97
CA PRO A 216 -37.19 1.53 5.18
C PRO A 216 -37.15 1.17 3.68
N ALA A 217 -35.97 0.89 3.14
CA ALA A 217 -35.76 0.48 1.75
C ALA A 217 -35.94 -1.04 1.52
N GLY A 218 -36.19 -1.80 2.58
CA GLY A 218 -36.33 -3.25 2.57
C GLY A 218 -35.31 -3.98 3.43
N ASP A 219 -35.38 -5.30 3.41
CA ASP A 219 -34.54 -6.17 4.22
C ASP A 219 -33.12 -6.28 3.65
N VAL A 220 -32.13 -6.06 4.50
CA VAL A 220 -30.71 -6.23 4.18
C VAL A 220 -30.25 -7.57 4.74
N ASN A 221 -29.77 -8.46 3.88
CA ASN A 221 -29.37 -9.81 4.23
C ASN A 221 -27.86 -9.91 4.43
N PHE A 222 -27.45 -10.68 5.43
CA PHE A 222 -26.06 -10.97 5.75
C PHE A 222 -25.88 -12.49 5.87
N CYS A 223 -24.75 -13.01 5.39
CA CYS A 223 -24.45 -14.44 5.47
C CYS A 223 -24.25 -14.92 6.92
N SER A 224 -23.95 -14.02 7.85
CA SER A 224 -23.74 -14.34 9.27
C SER A 224 -23.96 -13.12 10.17
N PRO A 225 -24.15 -13.31 11.49
CA PRO A 225 -24.13 -12.23 12.47
C PRO A 225 -22.83 -11.40 12.42
N HIS A 226 -21.71 -12.01 12.03
CA HIS A 226 -20.44 -11.31 11.80
C HIS A 226 -20.61 -10.18 10.76
N CYS A 227 -21.07 -10.50 9.55
CA CYS A 227 -21.25 -9.49 8.50
C CYS A 227 -22.29 -8.42 8.87
N TYR A 228 -23.32 -8.78 9.65
CA TYR A 228 -24.23 -7.82 10.24
C TYR A 228 -23.50 -6.86 11.19
N LEU A 229 -22.75 -7.37 12.17
CA LEU A 229 -22.06 -6.56 13.18
C LEU A 229 -21.03 -5.62 12.58
N ILE A 230 -20.30 -6.03 11.54
CA ILE A 230 -19.38 -5.11 10.85
C ILE A 230 -20.16 -3.99 10.13
N THR A 231 -21.31 -4.30 9.55
CA THR A 231 -22.19 -3.29 8.92
C THR A 231 -22.75 -2.32 9.97
N TYR A 232 -23.30 -2.86 11.06
CA TYR A 232 -23.79 -2.09 12.21
C TYR A 232 -22.73 -1.14 12.76
N ALA A 233 -21.49 -1.63 12.97
CA ALA A 233 -20.39 -0.80 13.47
C ALA A 233 -20.00 0.34 12.53
N SER A 234 -20.32 0.19 11.24
CA SER A 234 -20.05 1.21 10.22
C SER A 234 -21.18 2.25 10.12
N LEU A 235 -22.33 2.04 10.75
CA LEU A 235 -23.43 3.01 10.75
C LEU A 235 -23.07 4.27 11.54
N THR A 236 -23.69 5.40 11.17
CA THR A 236 -23.67 6.60 12.00
C THR A 236 -24.44 6.35 13.31
N ASP A 237 -24.06 7.04 14.38
CA ASP A 237 -24.59 6.73 15.71
C ASP A 237 -26.12 6.92 15.81
N ASP A 238 -26.70 7.85 15.04
CA ASP A 238 -28.15 8.06 14.94
C ASP A 238 -28.91 6.91 14.24
N LYS A 239 -28.19 6.02 13.54
CA LYS A 239 -28.74 4.87 12.81
C LYS A 239 -28.48 3.54 13.50
N LYS A 240 -27.74 3.51 14.59
CA LYS A 240 -27.43 2.28 15.32
C LYS A 240 -28.61 1.82 16.17
N SER A 241 -29.22 0.72 15.76
CA SER A 241 -30.15 -0.05 16.58
C SER A 241 -29.99 -1.54 16.26
N HIS A 242 -30.21 -2.39 17.26
CA HIS A 242 -30.33 -3.85 17.09
C HIS A 242 -31.79 -4.31 17.03
N ASP A 243 -32.76 -3.43 17.30
CA ASP A 243 -34.18 -3.78 17.36
C ASP A 243 -34.73 -4.15 15.98
N ASN A 244 -34.07 -3.68 14.92
CA ASN A 244 -34.38 -4.01 13.55
C ASN A 244 -33.59 -5.22 13.04
N ALA A 245 -32.83 -5.91 13.89
CA ALA A 245 -32.00 -7.05 13.50
C ALA A 245 -32.59 -8.39 13.95
N SER A 246 -32.54 -9.37 13.07
CA SER A 246 -32.97 -10.74 13.34
C SER A 246 -31.95 -11.74 12.82
N VAL A 247 -31.88 -12.92 13.44
CA VAL A 247 -31.01 -14.02 13.08
C VAL A 247 -31.82 -15.30 12.92
N THR A 248 -31.42 -16.19 12.03
CA THR A 248 -32.06 -17.50 11.91
C THR A 248 -31.70 -18.38 13.11
N ASN A 249 -32.72 -18.99 13.73
CA ASN A 249 -32.55 -20.03 14.72
C ASN A 249 -32.01 -21.30 14.05
N TRP A 250 -30.84 -21.73 14.47
CA TRP A 250 -30.15 -22.91 13.94
C TRP A 250 -30.96 -24.20 14.06
N ALA A 251 -31.80 -24.31 15.09
CA ALA A 251 -32.56 -25.53 15.36
C ALA A 251 -33.91 -25.61 14.62
N SER A 252 -34.49 -24.47 14.23
CA SER A 252 -35.88 -24.39 13.74
C SER A 252 -36.07 -23.59 12.45
N ASP A 253 -35.01 -22.97 11.92
CA ASP A 253 -35.04 -22.08 10.76
C ASP A 253 -35.96 -20.84 10.89
N THR A 254 -36.42 -20.54 12.10
CA THR A 254 -37.26 -19.36 12.39
C THR A 254 -36.42 -18.13 12.73
N LEU A 255 -36.91 -16.92 12.46
CA LEU A 255 -36.20 -15.70 12.84
C LEU A 255 -36.37 -15.38 14.33
N LEU A 256 -35.28 -14.96 14.97
CA LEU A 256 -35.21 -14.48 16.35
C LEU A 256 -34.68 -13.05 16.37
N PRO A 257 -35.14 -12.17 17.29
CA PRO A 257 -34.47 -10.90 17.54
C PRO A 257 -32.99 -11.12 17.88
N ALA A 258 -32.08 -10.44 17.19
CA ALA A 258 -30.65 -10.69 17.32
C ALA A 258 -30.16 -10.49 18.78
N SER A 259 -30.66 -9.45 19.44
CA SER A 259 -30.32 -9.12 20.83
C SER A 259 -30.81 -10.11 21.88
N SER A 260 -31.77 -10.98 21.53
CA SER A 260 -32.40 -11.95 22.46
C SER A 260 -31.90 -13.38 22.27
N ALA A 261 -31.14 -13.66 21.22
CA ALA A 261 -30.66 -15.00 20.91
C ALA A 261 -29.42 -15.39 21.75
N ILE A 262 -29.21 -16.71 21.86
CA ILE A 262 -28.00 -17.31 22.42
C ILE A 262 -27.14 -17.76 21.26
N TYR A 263 -25.84 -17.47 21.32
CA TYR A 263 -24.93 -17.71 20.20
C TYR A 263 -23.93 -18.79 20.51
N LEU A 264 -23.82 -19.80 19.66
CA LEU A 264 -22.69 -20.72 19.66
C LEU A 264 -21.64 -20.21 18.68
N TYR A 265 -20.51 -19.80 19.21
CA TYR A 265 -19.35 -19.31 18.46
C TYR A 265 -18.36 -20.45 18.23
N GLY A 266 -18.29 -20.93 17.00
CA GLY A 266 -17.29 -21.90 16.54
C GLY A 266 -16.39 -21.33 15.46
N VAL A 267 -15.50 -22.17 14.95
CA VAL A 267 -14.66 -21.88 13.79
C VAL A 267 -14.88 -23.02 12.78
N ASN A 268 -15.11 -22.70 11.51
CA ASN A 268 -15.26 -23.70 10.46
C ASN A 268 -13.90 -24.27 10.02
N ALA A 269 -13.91 -25.24 9.11
CA ALA A 269 -12.69 -25.90 8.63
C ALA A 269 -11.71 -24.93 7.95
N ASP A 270 -12.22 -23.84 7.38
CA ASP A 270 -11.45 -22.81 6.69
C ASP A 270 -10.91 -21.73 7.65
N GLY A 271 -11.15 -21.84 8.96
CA GLY A 271 -10.68 -20.88 9.96
C GLY A 271 -11.58 -19.66 10.17
N TYR A 272 -12.79 -19.64 9.59
CA TYR A 272 -13.75 -18.54 9.72
C TYR A 272 -14.77 -18.75 10.84
N PRO A 273 -15.34 -17.69 11.43
CA PRO A 273 -16.31 -17.80 12.50
C PRO A 273 -17.58 -18.46 11.98
N LEU A 274 -18.02 -19.51 12.68
CA LEU A 274 -19.33 -20.10 12.48
C LEU A 274 -20.20 -19.73 13.68
N ILE A 275 -21.07 -18.74 13.47
CA ILE A 275 -21.93 -18.20 14.53
C ILE A 275 -23.34 -18.74 14.31
N LYS A 276 -23.79 -19.59 15.24
CA LYS A 276 -25.11 -20.22 15.22
C LYS A 276 -25.99 -19.59 16.31
N ALA A 277 -27.22 -19.23 15.99
CA ALA A 277 -28.13 -18.59 16.94
C ALA A 277 -29.22 -19.56 17.41
N PHE A 278 -29.62 -19.45 18.67
CA PHE A 278 -30.61 -20.32 19.32
C PHE A 278 -31.60 -19.50 20.14
N SER A 279 -32.82 -20.01 20.24
CA SER A 279 -33.87 -19.46 21.11
C SER A 279 -33.71 -19.83 22.58
N ASP A 280 -33.00 -20.92 22.87
CA ASP A 280 -32.92 -21.51 24.21
C ASP A 280 -31.56 -22.20 24.45
N GLU A 281 -31.17 -22.30 25.72
CA GLU A 281 -29.89 -22.87 26.13
C GLU A 281 -29.77 -24.38 25.85
N ASN A 282 -30.87 -25.13 25.89
CA ASN A 282 -30.82 -26.59 25.75
C ASN A 282 -30.45 -26.98 24.32
N SER A 283 -31.08 -26.34 23.34
CA SER A 283 -30.75 -26.49 21.92
C SER A 283 -29.30 -26.07 21.65
N ALA A 284 -28.88 -24.93 22.23
CA ALA A 284 -27.52 -24.42 22.05
C ALA A 284 -26.45 -25.35 22.65
N LYS A 285 -26.68 -25.90 23.86
CA LYS A 285 -25.78 -26.87 24.51
C LYS A 285 -25.74 -28.20 23.77
N THR A 286 -26.85 -28.63 23.20
CA THR A 286 -26.90 -29.85 22.37
C THR A 286 -26.00 -29.69 21.13
N GLU A 287 -26.10 -28.56 20.42
CA GLU A 287 -25.22 -28.28 19.29
C GLU A 287 -23.76 -28.07 19.72
N GLN A 288 -23.53 -27.46 20.89
CA GLN A 288 -22.18 -27.29 21.45
C GLN A 288 -21.51 -28.64 21.72
N GLN A 289 -22.25 -29.63 22.23
CA GLN A 289 -21.73 -30.98 22.42
C GLN A 289 -21.39 -31.67 21.08
N ALA A 290 -22.17 -31.39 20.03
CA ALA A 290 -21.96 -31.97 18.71
C ALA A 290 -20.80 -31.33 17.92
N SER A 291 -20.66 -30.01 18.00
CA SER A 291 -19.77 -29.23 17.12
C SER A 291 -18.68 -28.43 17.84
N GLY A 292 -18.66 -28.44 19.18
CA GLY A 292 -17.77 -27.62 19.98
C GLY A 292 -18.15 -26.13 19.95
N GLY A 293 -17.23 -25.28 20.41
CA GLY A 293 -17.39 -23.82 20.43
C GLY A 293 -17.83 -23.25 21.78
N ASN A 294 -18.00 -21.93 21.82
CA ASN A 294 -18.29 -21.17 23.03
C ASN A 294 -19.69 -20.56 22.96
N LEU A 295 -20.50 -20.77 23.99
CA LEU A 295 -21.78 -20.10 24.13
C LEU A 295 -21.57 -18.65 24.60
N LEU A 296 -22.16 -17.71 23.87
CA LEU A 296 -22.08 -16.28 24.10
C LEU A 296 -23.48 -15.68 24.17
N THR A 297 -23.65 -14.70 25.05
CA THR A 297 -24.78 -13.77 24.98
C THR A 297 -24.57 -12.79 23.82
N TRP A 298 -25.62 -12.05 23.43
CA TRP A 298 -25.50 -10.97 22.45
C TRP A 298 -24.37 -10.00 22.78
N ALA A 299 -24.35 -9.46 24.00
CA ALA A 299 -23.33 -8.49 24.42
C ALA A 299 -21.90 -9.03 24.30
N LYS A 300 -21.70 -10.33 24.61
CA LYS A 300 -20.38 -10.97 24.49
C LYS A 300 -19.99 -11.29 23.05
N LEU A 301 -20.95 -11.64 22.21
CA LEU A 301 -20.72 -11.77 20.77
C LEU A 301 -20.31 -10.41 20.19
N GLU A 302 -21.07 -9.35 20.50
CA GLU A 302 -20.82 -8.01 19.99
C GLU A 302 -19.44 -7.49 20.41
N GLU A 303 -19.09 -7.60 21.69
CA GLU A 303 -17.77 -7.26 22.22
C GLU A 303 -16.65 -7.99 21.46
N LYS A 304 -16.81 -9.30 21.25
CA LYS A 304 -15.82 -10.14 20.56
C LYS A 304 -15.64 -9.72 19.10
N GLU A 305 -16.73 -9.53 18.37
CA GLU A 305 -16.73 -9.21 16.95
C GLU A 305 -16.27 -7.77 16.67
N MET A 306 -16.33 -6.88 17.66
CA MET A 306 -15.89 -5.49 17.56
C MET A 306 -14.47 -5.23 18.08
N ALA A 307 -13.81 -6.25 18.64
CA ALA A 307 -12.52 -6.10 19.33
C ALA A 307 -11.38 -5.71 18.38
N ASN A 308 -11.31 -6.33 17.21
CA ASN A 308 -10.27 -6.05 16.22
C ASN A 308 -10.76 -4.99 15.24
N ARG A 309 -10.07 -3.86 15.15
CA ARG A 309 -10.48 -2.74 14.30
C ARG A 309 -9.39 -2.33 13.34
N CYS A 310 -9.83 -1.88 12.16
CA CYS A 310 -8.94 -1.31 11.18
C CYS A 310 -8.35 0.01 11.68
N GLY A 311 -7.02 0.13 11.66
CA GLY A 311 -6.28 1.29 12.11
C GLY A 311 -6.50 2.54 11.27
N PHE A 312 -7.14 2.43 10.09
CA PHE A 312 -7.47 3.58 9.24
C PHE A 312 -8.94 4.02 9.38
N CYS A 313 -9.89 3.09 9.30
CA CYS A 313 -11.31 3.41 9.22
C CYS A 313 -12.14 2.98 10.44
N ASP A 314 -11.49 2.45 11.49
CA ASP A 314 -12.08 1.96 12.75
C ASP A 314 -13.15 0.85 12.61
N ARG A 315 -13.35 0.36 11.39
CA ARG A 315 -14.29 -0.72 11.09
C ARG A 315 -13.77 -2.02 11.73
N PRO A 316 -14.65 -2.81 12.37
CA PRO A 316 -14.26 -4.14 12.82
C PRO A 316 -13.73 -4.99 11.67
N VAL A 317 -12.73 -5.81 11.96
CA VAL A 317 -12.12 -6.69 10.98
C VAL A 317 -11.98 -8.09 11.54
N TYR A 318 -11.91 -9.05 10.63
CA TYR A 318 -11.47 -10.40 10.97
C TYR A 318 -9.95 -10.49 10.77
N PRO A 319 -9.16 -10.72 11.83
CA PRO A 319 -7.70 -10.82 11.77
C PRO A 319 -7.15 -11.73 10.66
N GLU A 320 -7.88 -12.77 10.30
CA GLU A 320 -7.51 -13.81 9.36
C GLU A 320 -7.50 -13.30 7.92
N ASP A 321 -8.41 -12.36 7.60
CA ASP A 321 -8.55 -11.69 6.30
C ASP A 321 -7.85 -10.33 6.24
N ALA A 322 -7.75 -9.66 7.37
CA ALA A 322 -7.20 -8.32 7.44
C ALA A 322 -5.69 -8.31 7.24
N SER A 323 -5.20 -7.26 6.60
CA SER A 323 -3.75 -7.01 6.57
C SER A 323 -3.29 -6.63 7.97
N ILE A 324 -2.16 -7.18 8.41
CA ILE A 324 -1.48 -6.71 9.62
C ILE A 324 -0.78 -5.41 9.26
N VAL A 325 -0.93 -4.38 10.08
CA VAL A 325 -0.22 -3.10 9.92
C VAL A 325 0.54 -2.81 11.19
N ARG A 326 1.86 -2.63 11.08
CA ARG A 326 2.74 -2.28 12.19
C ARG A 326 3.11 -0.80 12.07
N VAL A 327 2.98 -0.07 13.17
CA VAL A 327 3.29 1.37 13.24
C VAL A 327 3.83 1.70 14.63
N GLU A 328 5.03 2.28 14.71
CA GLU A 328 5.71 2.64 15.98
C GLU A 328 5.75 1.50 17.04
N GLY A 329 5.96 0.25 16.61
CA GLY A 329 5.99 -0.91 17.50
C GLY A 329 4.61 -1.39 17.98
N MET A 330 3.52 -0.75 17.55
CA MET A 330 2.15 -1.22 17.74
C MET A 330 1.68 -2.00 16.50
N GLN A 331 0.77 -2.95 16.73
CA GLN A 331 0.06 -3.67 15.68
C GLN A 331 -1.38 -3.18 15.58
N THR A 332 -1.84 -2.91 14.37
CA THR A 332 -3.22 -2.66 14.00
C THR A 332 -3.55 -3.42 12.71
N TRP A 333 -4.70 -3.14 12.11
CA TRP A 333 -5.22 -3.87 10.96
C TRP A 333 -5.60 -2.98 9.78
N GLY A 334 -5.52 -3.53 8.58
CA GLY A 334 -6.07 -2.96 7.34
C GLY A 334 -7.22 -3.82 6.82
N CYS A 335 -8.44 -3.28 6.77
CA CYS A 335 -9.61 -4.02 6.26
C CYS A 335 -9.62 -4.20 4.74
N CYS A 336 -8.78 -3.45 4.02
CA CYS A 336 -8.61 -3.50 2.58
C CYS A 336 -7.27 -2.86 2.21
N VAL A 337 -6.88 -2.94 0.94
CA VAL A 337 -5.65 -2.34 0.40
C VAL A 337 -5.51 -0.88 0.83
N MET A 338 -6.55 -0.10 0.52
CA MET A 338 -6.59 1.32 0.75
C MET A 338 -6.53 1.68 2.23
N CYS A 339 -7.14 0.88 3.10
CA CYS A 339 -7.10 1.13 4.54
C CYS A 339 -5.79 0.67 5.17
N ALA A 340 -5.19 -0.42 4.70
CA ALA A 340 -3.90 -0.90 5.20
C ALA A 340 -2.80 0.15 4.99
N LEU A 341 -2.71 0.67 3.76
CA LEU A 341 -1.76 1.74 3.42
C LEU A 341 -2.19 3.10 4.00
N GLY A 342 -3.50 3.31 4.15
CA GLY A 342 -4.04 4.55 4.73
C GLY A 342 -3.66 4.78 6.19
N VAL A 343 -3.26 3.75 6.95
CA VAL A 343 -2.77 3.93 8.32
C VAL A 343 -1.61 4.92 8.38
N ALA A 344 -0.74 4.95 7.37
CA ALA A 344 0.33 5.94 7.26
C ALA A 344 -0.23 7.37 7.22
N ALA A 345 -1.26 7.60 6.40
CA ALA A 345 -1.90 8.92 6.31
C ALA A 345 -2.62 9.33 7.60
N ARG A 346 -3.26 8.38 8.30
CA ARG A 346 -3.97 8.67 9.56
C ARG A 346 -3.02 8.94 10.72
N THR A 347 -1.88 8.27 10.75
CA THR A 347 -0.91 8.39 11.85
C THR A 347 0.17 9.44 11.57
N GLY A 348 0.43 9.75 10.30
CA GLY A 348 1.57 10.55 9.86
C GLY A 348 2.91 9.82 10.07
N LYS A 349 2.88 8.49 10.16
CA LYS A 349 4.04 7.65 10.49
C LYS A 349 4.31 6.62 9.41
N ASP A 350 5.55 6.14 9.40
CA ASP A 350 5.94 5.00 8.59
C ASP A 350 5.32 3.71 9.11
N ILE A 351 4.93 2.83 8.19
CA ILE A 351 4.23 1.59 8.48
C ILE A 351 4.89 0.41 7.77
N GLU A 352 4.68 -0.79 8.33
CA GLU A 352 4.88 -2.06 7.62
C GLU A 352 3.52 -2.75 7.49
N VAL A 353 3.12 -3.07 6.27
CA VAL A 353 1.91 -3.84 5.96
C VAL A 353 2.31 -5.26 5.59
N GLU A 354 1.74 -6.24 6.28
CA GLU A 354 1.79 -7.66 5.90
C GLU A 354 0.39 -8.08 5.43
N ALA A 355 0.28 -8.38 4.14
CA ALA A 355 -0.94 -8.80 3.47
C ALA A 355 -0.76 -10.20 2.85
N LYS A 356 -1.88 -10.78 2.41
CA LYS A 356 -1.91 -12.06 1.69
C LYS A 356 -2.38 -11.81 0.26
N ASP A 357 -1.77 -12.50 -0.68
CA ASP A 357 -2.26 -12.62 -2.04
C ASP A 357 -3.65 -13.26 -2.01
N ALA A 358 -4.64 -12.61 -2.62
CA ALA A 358 -6.03 -13.06 -2.52
C ALA A 358 -6.34 -14.34 -3.32
N LEU A 359 -5.43 -14.79 -4.20
CA LEU A 359 -5.58 -16.02 -4.95
C LEU A 359 -4.89 -17.21 -4.26
N THR A 360 -3.70 -16.99 -3.70
CA THR A 360 -2.78 -18.05 -3.26
C THR A 360 -2.51 -18.04 -1.76
N GLY A 361 -2.77 -16.93 -1.07
CA GLY A 361 -2.41 -16.72 0.32
C GLY A 361 -0.93 -16.38 0.56
N GLU A 362 -0.11 -16.29 -0.48
CA GLU A 362 1.30 -15.90 -0.38
C GLU A 362 1.47 -14.52 0.28
N LYS A 363 2.54 -14.34 1.05
CA LYS A 363 2.76 -13.11 1.80
C LYS A 363 3.23 -11.98 0.90
N ILE A 364 2.71 -10.78 1.19
CA ILE A 364 3.10 -9.52 0.58
C ILE A 364 3.48 -8.57 1.71
N ARG A 365 4.66 -7.95 1.62
CA ARG A 365 5.11 -6.92 2.56
C ARG A 365 5.26 -5.58 1.84
N VAL A 366 4.74 -4.53 2.46
CA VAL A 366 4.93 -3.14 2.03
C VAL A 366 5.49 -2.35 3.20
N THR A 367 6.65 -1.73 3.04
CA THR A 367 7.24 -0.82 4.03
C THR A 367 7.21 0.59 3.48
N THR A 368 6.79 1.56 4.29
CA THR A 368 6.80 2.96 3.90
C THR A 368 7.95 3.73 4.54
N SER A 369 8.44 4.77 3.87
CA SER A 369 9.33 5.78 4.45
C SER A 369 9.00 7.15 3.89
N GLY A 370 8.80 8.13 4.76
CA GLY A 370 8.58 9.53 4.37
C GLY A 370 7.29 9.74 3.56
N GLY A 371 6.30 8.86 3.71
CA GLY A 371 5.06 8.90 2.92
C GLY A 371 5.10 8.14 1.59
N HIS A 372 6.18 7.41 1.31
CA HIS A 372 6.39 6.63 0.08
C HIS A 372 6.58 5.16 0.38
N VAL A 373 6.36 4.30 -0.61
CA VAL A 373 6.72 2.88 -0.54
C VAL A 373 8.24 2.76 -0.64
N ALA A 374 8.89 2.43 0.46
CA ALA A 374 10.33 2.22 0.55
C ALA A 374 10.74 0.81 0.12
N GLU A 375 9.95 -0.19 0.49
CA GLU A 375 10.22 -1.59 0.15
C GLU A 375 8.91 -2.32 -0.18
N LEU A 376 8.97 -3.21 -1.18
CA LEU A 376 7.85 -4.01 -1.65
C LEU A 376 8.33 -5.44 -1.92
N GLU A 377 7.78 -6.40 -1.19
CA GLU A 377 8.11 -7.82 -1.30
C GLU A 377 6.86 -8.65 -1.60
N PRO A 378 6.79 -9.39 -2.72
CA PRO A 378 7.71 -9.31 -3.85
C PRO A 378 7.56 -7.97 -4.59
N LYS A 379 8.61 -7.53 -5.29
CA LYS A 379 8.60 -6.26 -6.06
C LYS A 379 7.53 -6.20 -7.15
N THR A 380 7.03 -7.36 -7.58
CA THR A 380 5.96 -7.50 -8.56
C THR A 380 4.57 -7.27 -7.97
N ALA A 381 4.43 -7.10 -6.66
CA ALA A 381 3.14 -7.04 -6.00
C ALA A 381 2.31 -5.83 -6.47
N VAL A 382 1.01 -6.08 -6.66
CA VAL A 382 0.02 -5.12 -7.13
C VAL A 382 -1.25 -5.25 -6.31
N ALA A 383 -2.14 -4.27 -6.45
CA ALA A 383 -3.44 -4.30 -5.79
C ALA A 383 -4.57 -4.14 -6.81
N TRP A 384 -5.69 -4.75 -6.49
CA TRP A 384 -6.97 -4.47 -7.13
C TRP A 384 -7.72 -3.40 -6.33
N ALA A 385 -7.95 -2.25 -6.95
CA ALA A 385 -8.82 -1.21 -6.42
C ALA A 385 -10.25 -1.43 -6.95
N GLY A 386 -11.00 -2.29 -6.26
CA GLY A 386 -12.38 -2.59 -6.62
C GLY A 386 -13.29 -1.37 -6.50
N ALA A 387 -14.05 -1.12 -7.55
CA ALA A 387 -14.94 0.03 -7.65
C ALA A 387 -16.08 -0.22 -8.65
N LYS A 388 -17.23 0.41 -8.41
CA LYS A 388 -18.34 0.48 -9.37
C LYS A 388 -18.45 1.89 -9.95
N LYS A 389 -18.84 1.99 -11.22
CA LYS A 389 -19.27 3.24 -11.84
C LYS A 389 -20.78 3.42 -11.61
N ASP A 390 -21.22 4.67 -11.40
CA ASP A 390 -22.64 5.04 -11.47
C ASP A 390 -23.10 5.14 -12.93
N ALA A 391 -24.39 5.48 -13.13
CA ALA A 391 -25.01 5.63 -14.44
C ALA A 391 -24.35 6.73 -15.28
N GLU A 392 -23.71 7.70 -14.62
CA GLU A 392 -22.97 8.82 -15.21
C GLU A 392 -21.50 8.46 -15.48
N GLY A 393 -21.07 7.22 -15.19
CA GLY A 393 -19.72 6.73 -15.43
C GLY A 393 -18.68 7.16 -14.39
N LYS A 394 -19.09 7.85 -13.31
CA LYS A 394 -18.24 8.26 -12.20
C LYS A 394 -18.08 7.12 -11.20
N THR A 395 -16.92 7.04 -10.56
CA THR A 395 -16.69 6.03 -9.50
C THR A 395 -17.60 6.32 -8.31
N ALA A 396 -18.57 5.43 -8.06
CA ALA A 396 -19.64 5.62 -7.08
C ALA A 396 -19.32 5.00 -5.71
N SER A 397 -18.55 3.91 -5.68
CA SER A 397 -18.16 3.24 -4.43
C SER A 397 -16.91 2.39 -4.61
N THR A 398 -15.94 2.56 -3.71
CA THR A 398 -14.77 1.69 -3.53
C THR A 398 -15.01 0.80 -2.31
N GLY A 399 -15.93 -0.16 -2.42
CA GLY A 399 -16.22 -1.07 -1.30
C GLY A 399 -14.94 -1.77 -0.82
N CYS A 400 -14.62 -1.66 0.47
CA CYS A 400 -13.40 -2.25 1.05
C CYS A 400 -13.28 -3.75 0.75
N PHE A 401 -14.41 -4.47 0.71
CA PHE A 401 -14.48 -5.90 0.40
C PHE A 401 -14.19 -6.26 -1.07
N LYS A 402 -14.03 -5.25 -1.93
CA LYS A 402 -13.73 -5.45 -3.35
C LYS A 402 -12.27 -5.20 -3.67
N GLN A 403 -11.43 -4.97 -2.67
CA GLN A 403 -10.02 -4.70 -2.86
C GLN A 403 -9.18 -5.86 -2.35
N ALA A 404 -8.10 -6.15 -3.06
CA ALA A 404 -7.25 -7.29 -2.76
C ALA A 404 -5.80 -7.00 -3.15
N PHE A 405 -4.86 -7.60 -2.41
CA PHE A 405 -3.45 -7.61 -2.75
C PHE A 405 -3.13 -8.85 -3.58
N PHE A 406 -2.13 -8.73 -4.47
CA PHE A 406 -1.63 -9.82 -5.29
C PHE A 406 -0.11 -9.74 -5.40
N VAL A 407 0.58 -10.88 -5.38
CA VAL A 407 2.05 -10.93 -5.54
C VAL A 407 2.50 -10.51 -6.94
N ASN A 408 1.61 -10.55 -7.93
CA ASN A 408 1.85 -10.09 -9.30
C ASN A 408 0.53 -9.85 -10.06
N ASP A 409 0.63 -9.29 -11.27
CA ASP A 409 -0.50 -9.01 -12.14
C ASP A 409 -1.16 -10.27 -12.72
N VAL A 410 -0.41 -11.38 -12.85
CA VAL A 410 -0.92 -12.67 -13.32
C VAL A 410 -1.94 -13.23 -12.34
N ASN A 411 -1.60 -13.26 -11.04
CA ASN A 411 -2.52 -13.68 -9.98
C ASN A 411 -3.75 -12.78 -9.90
N LEU A 412 -3.55 -11.46 -10.02
CA LEU A 412 -4.67 -10.50 -10.06
C LEU A 412 -5.64 -10.83 -11.19
N LYS A 413 -5.14 -10.98 -12.43
CA LYS A 413 -5.99 -11.27 -13.60
C LYS A 413 -6.73 -12.59 -13.43
N LYS A 414 -6.03 -13.65 -12.99
CA LYS A 414 -6.66 -14.95 -12.73
C LYS A 414 -7.75 -14.86 -11.65
N TRP A 415 -7.49 -14.18 -10.55
CA TRP A 415 -8.51 -13.95 -9.51
C TRP A 415 -9.70 -13.17 -10.07
N VAL A 416 -9.45 -12.11 -10.86
CA VAL A 416 -10.53 -11.34 -11.49
C VAL A 416 -11.34 -12.21 -12.47
N ASP A 417 -10.73 -13.16 -13.17
CA ASP A 417 -11.44 -14.12 -14.02
C ASP A 417 -12.29 -15.12 -13.24
N GLU A 418 -11.83 -15.55 -12.06
CA GLU A 418 -12.60 -16.38 -11.11
C GLU A 418 -13.74 -15.59 -10.42
N HIS A 419 -13.73 -14.26 -10.50
CA HIS A 419 -14.74 -13.37 -9.92
C HIS A 419 -15.41 -12.52 -11.02
N PRO A 420 -16.33 -13.10 -11.82
CA PRO A 420 -16.87 -12.43 -13.01
C PRO A 420 -17.68 -11.16 -12.72
N SER A 421 -18.15 -10.98 -11.48
CA SER A 421 -18.84 -9.77 -11.02
C SER A 421 -17.89 -8.67 -10.49
N ALA A 422 -16.59 -8.95 -10.37
CA ALA A 422 -15.62 -7.99 -9.87
C ALA A 422 -15.38 -6.86 -10.88
N THR A 423 -15.43 -5.63 -10.39
CA THR A 423 -15.15 -4.42 -11.17
C THR A 423 -14.15 -3.53 -10.43
N GLY A 424 -13.31 -2.81 -11.18
CA GLY A 424 -12.23 -2.00 -10.63
C GLY A 424 -11.04 -1.91 -11.58
N GLN A 425 -9.88 -1.61 -11.00
CA GLN A 425 -8.62 -1.47 -11.73
C GLN A 425 -7.42 -1.91 -10.90
N GLN A 426 -6.37 -2.33 -11.58
CA GLN A 426 -5.07 -2.56 -10.98
C GLN A 426 -4.42 -1.22 -10.58
N VAL A 427 -3.83 -1.19 -9.39
CA VAL A 427 -3.04 -0.07 -8.87
C VAL A 427 -1.72 -0.56 -8.29
N THR A 428 -0.70 0.29 -8.32
CA THR A 428 0.55 0.07 -7.58
C THR A 428 0.36 0.39 -6.10
N MET A 429 1.24 -0.14 -5.25
CA MET A 429 1.24 0.21 -3.82
C MET A 429 1.46 1.71 -3.61
N GLU A 430 2.37 2.32 -4.38
CA GLU A 430 2.63 3.77 -4.33
C GLU A 430 1.37 4.58 -4.66
N LYS A 431 0.67 4.23 -5.74
CA LYS A 431 -0.57 4.92 -6.12
C LYS A 431 -1.66 4.76 -5.06
N ALA A 432 -1.77 3.59 -4.46
CA ALA A 432 -2.72 3.34 -3.37
C ALA A 432 -2.38 4.15 -2.11
N LEU A 433 -1.10 4.19 -1.72
CA LEU A 433 -0.60 4.99 -0.60
C LEU A 433 -0.81 6.49 -0.84
N ALA A 434 -0.35 7.01 -1.97
CA ALA A 434 -0.47 8.41 -2.34
C ALA A 434 -1.93 8.89 -2.34
N SER A 435 -2.86 8.04 -2.79
CA SER A 435 -4.30 8.35 -2.74
C SER A 435 -4.79 8.64 -1.31
N LYS A 436 -4.22 7.98 -0.30
CA LYS A 436 -4.55 8.19 1.12
C LYS A 436 -3.79 9.34 1.74
N MET A 437 -2.51 9.49 1.41
CA MET A 437 -1.69 10.61 1.88
C MET A 437 -2.27 11.97 1.45
N SER A 438 -3.04 12.00 0.36
CA SER A 438 -3.74 13.21 -0.10
C SER A 438 -4.97 13.63 0.71
N LEU A 439 -5.44 12.80 1.65
CA LEU A 439 -6.66 13.06 2.41
C LEU A 439 -6.42 14.05 3.55
N THR A 440 -7.38 14.95 3.76
CA THR A 440 -7.39 15.83 4.94
C THR A 440 -7.78 15.06 6.20
N PRO A 441 -7.43 15.55 7.41
CA PRO A 441 -7.88 14.95 8.67
C PRO A 441 -9.41 14.76 8.77
N GLN A 442 -10.18 15.69 8.19
CA GLN A 442 -11.64 15.63 8.15
C GLN A 442 -12.16 14.54 7.20
N GLN A 443 -11.47 14.30 6.08
CA GLN A 443 -11.80 13.19 5.18
C GLN A 443 -11.43 11.84 5.80
N ILE A 444 -10.31 11.78 6.53
CA ILE A 444 -9.88 10.58 7.25
C ILE A 444 -10.88 10.24 8.37
N SER A 445 -11.35 11.22 9.16
CA SER A 445 -12.29 10.97 10.25
C SER A 445 -13.67 10.50 9.77
N LYS A 446 -14.04 10.83 8.54
CA LYS A 446 -15.27 10.38 7.88
C LYS A 446 -15.11 9.07 7.11
N ALA A 447 -13.90 8.52 7.01
CA ALA A 447 -13.65 7.32 6.23
C ALA A 447 -14.57 6.16 6.68
N CYS A 448 -15.29 5.58 5.72
CA CYS A 448 -16.15 4.39 5.88
C CYS A 448 -17.35 4.51 6.83
N LYS A 449 -17.86 5.72 7.14
CA LYS A 449 -19.16 5.87 7.83
C LYS A 449 -20.33 5.64 6.85
N ILE A 450 -21.00 4.50 7.01
CA ILE A 450 -22.20 4.11 6.26
C ILE A 450 -23.39 4.87 6.84
N GLY A 451 -23.61 6.07 6.33
CA GLY A 451 -24.71 6.97 6.73
C GLY A 451 -25.01 8.02 5.66
N GLU A 452 -23.97 8.47 4.95
CA GLU A 452 -24.10 9.30 3.74
C GLU A 452 -24.41 8.46 2.48
N CYS A 453 -24.24 7.13 2.54
CA CYS A 453 -24.47 6.15 1.45
C CYS A 453 -25.16 4.87 1.96
N VAL A 454 -26.11 4.97 2.88
CA VAL A 454 -27.06 3.86 3.12
C VAL A 454 -27.77 3.60 1.78
N PRO A 455 -27.96 2.33 1.35
CA PRO A 455 -28.73 2.07 0.14
C PRO A 455 -30.09 2.74 0.29
N LYS A 456 -30.36 3.70 -0.61
CA LYS A 456 -31.71 4.22 -0.82
C LYS A 456 -32.61 3.12 -1.32
#